data_AF-A0A975LE44-F1
#
_entry.id   AF-A0A975LE44-F1
#
_cell.length_a   1.000
_cell.length_b   1.000
_cell.length_c   1.000
_cell.angle_alpha   90.00
_cell.angle_beta   90.00
_cell.angle_gamma   90.00
#
_symmetry.space_group_name_H-M   'P 1'
#
loop_
_entity.id
_entity.type
_entity.pdbx_description
1 polymer ?
#
loop_
_entity_poly.entity_id
_entity_poly.type
_entity_poly.pdbx_seq_one_letter_code
_entity_poly.pdbx_strand_id
1 'polypeptide(L)'
;MKVKKMLPYLDDESLEKLVNLILEGKENDVSLNEVIPFLEEESINELYNRYINKEITFDMSSLLPFLEDEIIKDLYQKIIAGEVEDIKEEEVLPYLDDDVIKELFNEYVASKM
;
A
#
# COMPACT_ATOMS: atom_id res chain seq x y z
N MET A 1 2.79 -28.60 -7.55
CA MET A 1 3.78 -27.65 -6.97
C MET A 1 2.99 -26.44 -6.52
N LYS A 2 3.19 -25.91 -5.30
CA LYS A 2 2.40 -24.74 -4.82
C LYS A 2 3.08 -23.46 -5.30
N VAL A 3 2.35 -22.59 -6.01
CA VAL A 3 2.86 -21.29 -6.53
C VAL A 3 3.54 -20.46 -5.43
N LYS A 4 2.98 -20.46 -4.21
CA LYS A 4 3.58 -19.81 -3.03
C LYS A 4 5.06 -20.13 -2.79
N LYS A 5 5.52 -21.36 -3.11
CA LYS A 5 6.93 -21.76 -2.92
C LYS A 5 7.87 -21.19 -3.99
N MET A 6 7.31 -20.67 -5.08
CA MET A 6 8.05 -20.12 -6.21
C MET A 6 8.28 -18.63 -6.08
N LEU A 7 7.49 -17.90 -5.26
CA LEU A 7 7.50 -16.43 -5.17
C LEU A 7 8.91 -15.82 -5.06
N PRO A 8 9.84 -16.30 -4.20
CA PRO A 8 11.17 -15.70 -4.08
C PRO A 8 12.09 -15.92 -5.31
N TYR A 9 11.62 -16.67 -6.31
CA TYR A 9 12.37 -17.06 -7.50
C TYR A 9 11.67 -16.65 -8.80
N LEU A 10 10.52 -15.99 -8.71
CA LEU A 10 9.84 -15.43 -9.88
C LEU A 10 10.54 -14.13 -10.29
N ASP A 11 10.59 -13.88 -11.60
CA ASP A 11 10.94 -12.57 -12.14
C ASP A 11 9.73 -11.63 -12.10
N ASP A 12 9.97 -10.35 -12.39
CA ASP A 12 8.97 -9.29 -12.25
C ASP A 12 7.78 -9.51 -13.19
N GLU A 13 8.03 -9.91 -14.44
CA GLU A 13 6.97 -10.26 -15.40
C GLU A 13 6.08 -11.39 -14.87
N SER A 14 6.66 -12.43 -14.26
CA SER A 14 5.89 -13.52 -13.66
C SER A 14 5.11 -13.09 -12.43
N LEU A 15 5.66 -12.19 -11.61
CA LEU A 15 5.00 -11.63 -10.44
C LEU A 15 3.81 -10.74 -10.85
N GLU A 16 4.00 -9.85 -11.83
CA GLU A 16 2.93 -9.01 -12.38
C GLU A 16 1.79 -9.85 -12.96
N LYS A 17 2.12 -10.91 -13.70
CA LYS A 17 1.13 -11.86 -14.20
C LYS A 17 0.36 -12.53 -13.07
N LEU A 18 1.05 -12.90 -11.98
CA LEU A 18 0.42 -13.50 -10.81
C LEU A 18 -0.51 -12.51 -10.11
N VAL A 19 -0.08 -11.26 -9.90
CA VAL A 19 -0.90 -10.17 -9.37
C VAL A 19 -2.18 -10.01 -10.18
N ASN A 20 -2.08 -9.95 -11.51
CA ASN A 20 -3.25 -9.82 -12.39
C ASN A 20 -4.21 -11.01 -12.26
N LEU A 21 -3.69 -12.25 -12.19
CA LEU A 21 -4.53 -13.44 -11.97
C LEU A 21 -5.26 -13.41 -10.63
N ILE A 22 -4.61 -12.91 -9.56
CA ILE A 22 -5.21 -12.75 -8.24
C ILE A 22 -6.32 -11.69 -8.29
N LEU A 23 -6.06 -10.52 -8.89
CA LEU A 23 -7.03 -9.43 -9.02
C LEU A 23 -8.25 -9.80 -9.88
N GLU A 24 -8.06 -10.66 -10.88
CA GLU A 24 -9.15 -11.20 -11.71
C GLU A 24 -9.93 -12.36 -11.03
N GLY A 25 -9.51 -12.79 -9.84
CA GLY A 25 -10.10 -13.93 -9.12
C GLY A 25 -9.83 -15.30 -9.77
N LYS A 26 -8.84 -15.37 -10.67
CA LYS A 26 -8.44 -16.60 -11.39
C LYS A 26 -7.41 -17.41 -10.61
N GLU A 27 -6.79 -16.82 -9.58
CA GLU A 27 -5.87 -17.47 -8.65
C GLU A 27 -6.43 -17.36 -7.22
N ASN A 28 -6.43 -18.50 -6.49
CA ASN A 28 -7.01 -18.59 -5.14
C ASN A 28 -6.07 -19.30 -4.14
N ASP A 29 -4.95 -19.88 -4.59
CA ASP A 29 -3.97 -20.58 -3.74
C ASP A 29 -2.95 -19.62 -3.11
N VAL A 30 -2.87 -18.37 -3.58
CA VAL A 30 -1.98 -17.32 -3.10
C VAL A 30 -2.72 -15.97 -3.11
N SER A 31 -2.56 -15.19 -2.05
CA SER A 31 -3.17 -13.86 -1.94
C SER A 31 -2.20 -12.75 -2.34
N LEU A 32 -2.73 -11.55 -2.63
CA LEU A 32 -1.92 -10.39 -2.97
C LEU A 32 -0.94 -10.04 -1.84
N ASN A 33 -1.37 -10.12 -0.58
CA ASN A 33 -0.53 -9.89 0.61
C ASN A 33 0.69 -10.84 0.68
N GLU A 34 0.60 -12.02 0.08
CA GLU A 34 1.74 -12.95 0.01
C GLU A 34 2.70 -12.63 -1.13
N VAL A 35 2.23 -11.96 -2.18
CA VAL A 35 3.02 -11.59 -3.36
C VAL A 35 3.73 -10.25 -3.17
N ILE A 36 3.08 -9.28 -2.50
CA ILE A 36 3.58 -7.92 -2.26
C ILE A 36 5.05 -7.85 -1.80
N PRO A 37 5.53 -8.68 -0.84
CA PRO A 37 6.93 -8.61 -0.38
C PRO A 37 7.99 -8.95 -1.43
N PHE A 38 7.57 -9.47 -2.59
CA PHE A 38 8.45 -9.85 -3.70
C PHE A 38 8.34 -8.89 -4.89
N LEU A 39 7.39 -7.94 -4.86
CA LEU A 39 7.21 -6.97 -5.93
C LEU A 39 8.29 -5.89 -5.89
N GLU A 40 8.65 -5.40 -7.07
CA GLU A 40 9.45 -4.20 -7.20
C GLU A 40 8.62 -2.94 -6.89
N GLU A 41 9.33 -1.85 -6.58
CA GLU A 41 8.77 -0.55 -6.23
C GLU A 41 7.79 -0.03 -7.29
N GLU A 42 8.09 -0.21 -8.58
CA GLU A 42 7.19 0.20 -9.68
C GLU A 42 5.83 -0.52 -9.61
N SER A 43 5.82 -1.84 -9.40
CA SER A 43 4.58 -2.61 -9.28
C SER A 43 3.80 -2.26 -8.01
N ILE A 44 4.49 -1.99 -6.90
CA ILE A 44 3.87 -1.50 -5.66
C ILE A 44 3.19 -0.14 -5.89
N ASN A 45 3.88 0.77 -6.58
CA ASN A 45 3.36 2.09 -6.92
C ASN A 45 2.17 2.00 -7.89
N GLU A 46 2.19 1.06 -8.84
CA GLU A 46 1.02 0.79 -9.69
C GLU A 46 -0.18 0.31 -8.86
N LEU A 47 0.02 -0.65 -7.94
CA LEU A 47 -1.05 -1.16 -7.08
C LEU A 47 -1.65 -0.05 -6.20
N TYR A 48 -0.82 0.82 -5.63
CA TYR A 48 -1.28 2.01 -4.91
C TYR A 48 -2.14 2.92 -5.79
N ASN A 49 -1.65 3.29 -6.97
CA ASN A 49 -2.37 4.19 -7.87
C ASN A 49 -3.72 3.61 -8.32
N ARG A 50 -3.75 2.32 -8.66
CA ARG A 50 -4.98 1.62 -9.05
C ARG A 50 -5.98 1.56 -7.90
N TYR A 51 -5.49 1.39 -6.66
CA TYR A 51 -6.33 1.45 -5.47
C TYR A 51 -6.95 2.84 -5.26
N ILE A 52 -6.12 3.89 -5.29
CA ILE A 52 -6.56 5.28 -5.10
C ILE A 52 -7.56 5.70 -6.19
N ASN A 53 -7.37 5.23 -7.42
CA ASN A 53 -8.29 5.44 -8.54
C ASN A 53 -9.54 4.56 -8.49
N LYS A 54 -9.70 3.72 -7.46
CA LYS A 54 -10.83 2.80 -7.25
C LYS A 54 -11.00 1.78 -8.39
N GLU A 55 -9.91 1.44 -9.06
CA GLU A 55 -9.89 0.43 -10.14
C GLU A 55 -9.80 -0.99 -9.57
N ILE A 56 -9.20 -1.12 -8.39
CA ILE A 56 -9.07 -2.37 -7.65
C ILE A 56 -9.44 -2.16 -6.19
N THR A 57 -9.75 -3.25 -5.49
CA THR A 57 -9.99 -3.24 -4.05
C THR A 57 -9.24 -4.40 -3.41
N PHE A 58 -8.42 -4.11 -2.42
CA PHE A 58 -7.71 -5.08 -1.61
C PHE A 58 -7.37 -4.46 -0.24
N ASP A 59 -6.76 -5.25 0.64
CA ASP A 59 -6.25 -4.75 1.92
C ASP A 59 -5.02 -3.86 1.70
N MET A 60 -5.25 -2.56 1.51
CA MET A 60 -4.21 -1.57 1.22
C MET A 60 -3.21 -1.39 2.37
N SER A 61 -3.57 -1.76 3.60
CA SER A 61 -2.63 -1.76 4.73
C SER A 61 -1.41 -2.66 4.50
N SER A 62 -1.56 -3.67 3.64
CA SER A 62 -0.48 -4.59 3.27
C SER A 62 0.63 -3.95 2.43
N LEU A 63 0.36 -2.82 1.75
CA LEU A 63 1.40 -2.07 1.03
C LEU A 63 2.22 -1.17 1.95
N LEU A 64 1.67 -0.71 3.08
CA LEU A 64 2.30 0.31 3.94
C LEU A 64 3.79 0.04 4.28
N PRO A 65 4.23 -1.19 4.58
CA PRO A 65 5.66 -1.46 4.86
C PRO A 65 6.60 -1.30 3.66
N PHE A 66 6.04 -1.17 2.44
CA PHE A 66 6.76 -1.20 1.17
C PHE A 66 6.60 0.10 0.37
N LEU A 67 5.77 1.04 0.84
CA LEU A 67 5.59 2.34 0.18
C LEU A 67 6.72 3.29 0.54
N GLU A 68 7.06 4.16 -0.41
CA GLU A 68 7.97 5.28 -0.19
C GLU A 68 7.34 6.35 0.72
N ASP A 69 8.17 7.06 1.49
CA ASP A 69 7.72 8.09 2.46
C ASP A 69 6.82 9.16 1.82
N GLU A 70 7.11 9.57 0.58
CA GLU A 70 6.30 10.54 -0.15
C GLU A 70 4.88 10.03 -0.42
N ILE A 71 4.74 8.74 -0.75
CA ILE A 71 3.45 8.09 -0.99
C ILE A 71 2.68 7.91 0.32
N ILE A 72 3.37 7.55 1.40
CA ILE A 72 2.73 7.44 2.73
C ILE A 72 2.20 8.81 3.18
N LYS A 73 2.95 9.88 2.93
CA LYS A 73 2.50 11.26 3.20
C LYS A 73 1.27 11.63 2.37
N ASP A 74 1.26 11.33 1.07
CA ASP A 74 0.10 11.54 0.18
C ASP A 74 -1.14 10.76 0.67
N LEU A 75 -0.97 9.47 0.98
CA LEU A 75 -2.05 8.63 1.52
C LEU A 75 -2.62 9.21 2.81
N TYR A 76 -1.77 9.64 3.74
CA TYR A 76 -2.21 10.26 4.99
C TYR A 76 -3.02 11.54 4.72
N GLN A 77 -2.57 12.40 3.80
CA GLN A 77 -3.30 13.61 3.40
C GLN A 77 -4.67 13.30 2.80
N LYS A 78 -4.77 12.22 2.00
CA LYS A 78 -6.03 11.76 1.42
C LYS A 78 -7.00 11.23 2.48
N ILE A 79 -6.49 10.55 3.51
CA ILE A 79 -7.31 10.06 4.63
C ILE A 79 -7.90 11.25 5.41
N ILE A 80 -7.08 12.22 5.82
CA ILE A 80 -7.57 13.39 6.59
C ILE A 80 -8.53 14.27 5.76
N ALA A 81 -8.40 14.27 4.43
CA ALA A 81 -9.31 14.95 3.52
C ALA A 81 -10.64 14.20 3.30
N GLY A 82 -10.75 12.95 3.78
CA GLY A 82 -11.89 12.08 3.54
C GLY A 82 -11.98 11.52 2.12
N GLU A 83 -10.88 11.53 1.36
CA GLU A 83 -10.82 10.94 0.01
C GLU A 83 -10.68 9.41 0.08
N VAL A 84 -10.05 8.91 1.14
CA VAL A 84 -9.82 7.50 1.46
C VAL A 84 -10.40 7.23 2.85
N GLU A 85 -11.40 6.36 2.95
CA GLU A 85 -12.14 6.10 4.20
C GLU A 85 -11.97 4.67 4.75
N ASP A 86 -11.42 3.76 3.94
CA ASP A 86 -11.28 2.34 4.26
C ASP A 86 -9.97 1.97 4.96
N ILE A 87 -9.05 2.94 5.09
CA ILE A 87 -7.87 2.87 5.95
C ILE A 87 -7.96 3.97 7.00
N LYS A 88 -7.65 3.63 8.25
CA LYS A 88 -7.63 4.60 9.35
C LYS A 88 -6.29 5.31 9.46
N GLU A 89 -6.33 6.55 9.94
CA GLU A 89 -5.14 7.35 10.24
C GLU A 89 -4.15 6.57 11.13
N GLU A 90 -4.65 5.87 12.15
CA GLU A 90 -3.83 5.13 13.12
C GLU A 90 -3.01 3.98 12.50
N GLU A 91 -3.44 3.46 11.35
CA GLU A 91 -2.74 2.40 10.62
C GLU A 91 -1.55 2.96 9.82
N VAL A 92 -1.63 4.21 9.39
CA VAL A 92 -0.60 4.89 8.60
C VAL A 92 0.44 5.57 9.48
N LEU A 93 0.06 6.05 10.67
CA LEU A 93 0.96 6.73 11.62
C LEU A 93 2.31 6.04 11.86
N PRO A 94 2.41 4.70 12.04
CA PRO A 94 3.69 4.04 12.29
C PRO A 94 4.68 4.09 11.12
N TYR A 95 4.21 4.44 9.92
CA TYR A 95 5.02 4.49 8.70
C TYR A 95 5.30 5.91 8.23
N LEU A 96 4.73 6.94 8.87
CA LEU A 96 5.08 8.33 8.57
C LEU A 96 6.48 8.67 9.08
N ASP A 97 7.21 9.44 8.29
CA ASP A 97 8.50 9.98 8.71
C ASP A 97 8.37 10.89 9.95
N ASP A 98 9.38 10.84 10.82
CA ASP A 98 9.45 11.60 12.07
C ASP A 98 9.23 13.11 11.86
N ASP A 99 9.71 13.68 10.75
CA ASP A 99 9.54 15.10 10.45
C ASP A 99 8.10 15.45 10.09
N VAL A 100 7.37 14.55 9.42
CA VAL A 100 5.94 14.71 9.14
C VAL A 100 5.14 14.64 10.44
N ILE A 101 5.46 13.69 11.32
CA ILE A 101 4.79 13.58 12.63
C ILE A 101 5.02 14.85 13.48
N LYS A 102 6.24 15.39 13.48
CA LYS A 102 6.55 16.66 14.16
C LYS A 102 5.76 17.83 13.60
N GLU A 103 5.65 17.94 12.27
CA GLU A 103 4.87 18.98 11.58
C GLU A 103 3.41 18.93 12.04
N LEU A 104 2.77 17.76 11.95
CA LEU A 104 1.38 17.54 12.37
C LEU A 104 1.14 17.91 13.83
N PHE A 105 2.05 17.51 14.73
CA PHE A 105 1.93 17.86 16.16
C PHE A 105 2.04 19.37 16.40
N ASN A 106 2.94 20.06 15.69
CA ASN A 106 3.09 21.51 15.81
C ASN A 106 1.86 22.26 15.31
N GLU A 107 1.25 21.82 14.20
CA GLU A 107 -0.01 22.37 13.71
C GLU A 107 -1.14 22.20 14.72
N TYR A 108 -1.24 21.01 15.34
CA TYR A 108 -2.20 20.76 16.40
C TYR A 108 -2.01 21.75 17.57
N VAL A 109 -0.79 21.94 18.06
CA VAL A 109 -0.50 22.89 19.14
C VAL A 109 -0.90 24.32 18.74
N ALA A 110 -0.54 24.76 17.54
CA ALA A 110 -0.89 26.09 17.03
C ALA A 110 -2.41 26.32 16.95
N SER A 111 -3.19 25.28 16.63
CA SER A 111 -4.67 25.36 16.60
C SER A 111 -5.33 25.55 17.97
N LYS A 112 -4.58 25.38 19.07
CA LYS A 112 -5.07 25.52 20.46
C LYS A 112 -4.64 26.82 21.13
N MET A 113 -3.75 27.59 20.50
CA MET A 113 -3.29 28.90 20.98
C MET A 113 -4.17 30.03 20.45
#